data_AF-A0AAW4VWM2-F1
#
_entry.id   AF-A0AAW4VWM2-F1
#
_cell.length_a   1.000
_cell.length_b   1.000
_cell.length_c   1.000
_cell.angle_alpha   90.00
_cell.angle_beta   90.00
_cell.angle_gamma   90.00
#
_symmetry.space_group_name_H-M   'P 1'
#
loop_
_entity.id
_entity.type
_entity.pdbx_description
1 polymer ?
#
loop_
_entity_poly.entity_id
_entity_poly.type
_entity_poly.pdbx_seq_one_letter_code
_entity_poly.pdbx_strand_id
1 'polypeptide(L)' 'TIFSLDLGALVAGAKFRGEFEERLKAVLQEIKKSNGQILLFIDELHTIVGAGKTEGAMDAGNMLKPMLARGELHCIGATT' A
#
# COMPACT_ATOMS: atom_id res chain seq x y z
N THR A 1 -10.77 -5.28 12.09
CA THR A 1 -11.61 -5.03 10.91
C THR A 1 -10.79 -5.21 9.66
N ILE A 2 -11.34 -5.83 8.61
CA ILE A 2 -10.62 -6.07 7.35
C ILE A 2 -10.95 -4.95 6.36
N PHE A 3 -9.93 -4.37 5.74
CA PHE A 3 -10.07 -3.37 4.68
C PHE A 3 -9.36 -3.85 3.42
N SER A 4 -10.04 -3.81 2.29
CA SER A 4 -9.42 -4.11 1.00
C SER A 4 -8.72 -2.87 0.44
N LEU A 5 -7.49 -3.03 -0.04
CA LEU A 5 -6.78 -2.00 -0.77
C LEU A 5 -7.04 -2.12 -2.27
N ASP A 6 -7.70 -1.13 -2.85
CA ASP A 6 -7.82 -1.00 -4.30
C ASP A 6 -6.65 -0.15 -4.84
N LEU A 7 -5.64 -0.83 -5.39
CA LEU A 7 -4.50 -0.16 -6.03
C LEU A 7 -4.90 0.56 -7.32
N GLY A 8 -5.89 0.05 -8.05
CA GLY A 8 -6.41 0.69 -9.26
C GLY A 8 -7.02 2.05 -8.94
N ALA A 9 -7.81 2.15 -7.87
CA ALA A 9 -8.38 3.41 -7.42
C ALA A 9 -7.31 4.43 -6.97
N LEU A 10 -6.24 3.96 -6.33
CA LEU A 10 -5.13 4.81 -5.91
C LEU A 10 -4.36 5.40 -7.12
N VAL A 11 -4.12 4.57 -8.14
CA VAL A 11 -3.42 4.97 -9.37
C VAL A 11 -4.30 5.85 -10.26
N ALA A 12 -5.55 5.45 -10.50
CA ALA A 12 -6.48 6.18 -11.38
C ALA A 12 -6.78 7.61 -10.90
N GLY A 13 -6.72 7.83 -9.59
CA GLY A 13 -6.91 9.15 -9.04
C GLY A 13 -5.64 10.02 -9.01
N ALA A 14 -4.46 9.46 -9.25
CA ALA A 14 -3.20 10.22 -9.25
C ALA A 14 -3.01 10.96 -10.59
N LYS A 15 -3.07 12.28 -10.55
CA LYS A 15 -2.92 13.16 -11.72
C LYS A 15 -1.48 13.64 -11.90
N PHE A 16 -0.69 13.65 -10.82
CA PHE A 16 0.68 14.14 -10.82
C PHE A 16 1.68 13.07 -10.37
N ARG A 17 2.94 13.22 -10.82
CA ARG A 17 4.05 12.35 -10.41
C ARG A 17 4.25 12.45 -8.90
N GLY A 18 4.23 11.30 -8.20
CA GLY A 18 4.38 11.23 -6.74
C GLY A 18 3.07 11.24 -5.95
N GLU A 19 1.95 11.61 -6.54
CA GLU A 19 0.66 11.67 -5.83
C GLU A 19 0.18 10.27 -5.38
N PHE A 20 0.47 9.23 -6.17
CA PHE A 20 0.25 7.84 -5.76
C PHE A 20 0.99 7.51 -4.46
N GLU A 21 2.25 7.93 -4.36
CA GLU A 21 3.09 7.67 -3.18
C GLU A 21 2.53 8.39 -1.94
N GLU A 22 2.11 9.64 -2.09
CA GLU A 22 1.49 10.41 -0.99
C GLU A 22 0.18 9.78 -0.51
N ARG A 23 -0.66 9.33 -1.43
CA ARG A 23 -1.92 8.65 -1.11
C ARG A 23 -1.66 7.33 -0.40
N LEU A 24 -0.72 6.54 -0.89
CA LEU A 24 -0.36 5.28 -0.24
C LEU A 24 0.24 5.54 1.15
N LYS A 25 1.09 6.56 1.33
CA LYS A 25 1.58 6.98 2.65
C LYS A 25 0.43 7.35 3.58
N ALA A 26 -0.56 8.10 3.11
CA ALA A 26 -1.71 8.48 3.92
C ALA A 26 -2.50 7.25 4.42
N VAL A 27 -2.76 6.28 3.54
CA VAL A 27 -3.40 5.00 3.93
C VAL A 27 -2.56 4.26 4.98
N LEU A 28 -1.26 4.12 4.76
CA LEU A 28 -0.37 3.42 5.70
C LEU A 28 -0.27 4.12 7.06
N GLN A 29 -0.30 5.45 7.10
CA GLN A 29 -0.34 6.21 8.34
C GLN A 29 -1.64 5.97 9.11
N GLU A 30 -2.78 5.86 8.42
CA GLU A 30 -4.06 5.54 9.06
C GLU A 30 -4.05 4.13 9.67
N ILE A 31 -3.50 3.15 8.93
CA ILE A 31 -3.32 1.79 9.44
C ILE A 31 -2.42 1.79 10.68
N LYS A 32 -1.31 2.53 10.65
CA LYS A 32 -0.41 2.65 11.81
C LYS A 32 -1.10 3.27 13.02
N LYS A 33 -1.88 4.34 12.83
CA LYS A 33 -2.67 4.99 13.90
C LYS A 33 -3.74 4.08 14.49
N SER A 34 -4.21 3.07 13.74
CA SER A 34 -5.18 2.10 14.23
C SER A 34 -4.65 1.15 15.31
N ASN A 35 -3.35 1.19 15.63
CA ASN A 35 -2.73 0.34 16.66
C ASN A 35 -3.05 -1.16 16.48
N GLY A 36 -2.98 -1.66 15.24
CA GLY A 36 -3.19 -3.07 14.91
C GLY A 36 -4.64 -3.51 14.77
N GLN A 37 -5.62 -2.60 14.83
CA GLN A 37 -7.04 -2.92 14.66
C GLN A 37 -7.46 -3.13 13.20
N ILE A 38 -6.67 -2.59 12.26
CA ILE A 38 -6.88 -2.73 10.82
C ILE A 38 -6.04 -3.89 10.28
N LEU A 39 -6.70 -4.81 9.57
CA LEU A 39 -6.07 -5.82 8.74
C LEU A 39 -6.25 -5.43 7.27
N LEU A 40 -5.14 -5.23 6.57
CA LEU A 40 -5.15 -4.87 5.16
C LEU A 40 -5.30 -6.15 4.31
N PHE A 41 -6.19 -6.14 3.33
CA PHE A 41 -6.33 -7.20 2.33
C PHE A 41 -5.93 -6.67 0.95
N ILE A 42 -5.14 -7.45 0.21
CA ILE A 42 -4.67 -7.14 -1.15
C ILE A 42 -4.86 -8.39 -2.02
N ASP A 43 -5.76 -8.34 -3.00
CA ASP A 43 -6.16 -9.51 -3.80
C ASP A 43 -5.09 -9.95 -4.81
N GLU A 44 -4.40 -9.01 -5.45
CA GLU A 44 -3.27 -9.31 -6.34
C GLU A 44 -1.99 -8.72 -5.75
N LEU A 45 -1.47 -9.36 -4.70
CA LEU A 45 -0.35 -8.82 -3.93
C LEU A 45 0.90 -8.61 -4.78
N HIS A 46 1.13 -9.43 -5.81
CA HIS A 46 2.28 -9.25 -6.70
C HIS A 46 2.25 -7.93 -7.49
N THR A 47 1.07 -7.35 -7.72
CA THR A 47 0.92 -6.06 -8.45
C THR A 47 1.46 -4.88 -7.66
N ILE A 48 1.62 -5.02 -6.33
CA ILE A 48 2.19 -3.97 -5.48
C ILE A 48 3.66 -3.74 -5.84
N VAL A 49 4.32 -4.75 -6.41
CA VAL A 49 5.72 -4.69 -6.81
C VAL A 49 5.80 -4.03 -8.18
N GLY A 50 6.25 -2.78 -8.20
CA GLY A 50 6.28 -1.94 -9.38
C GLY A 50 5.07 -1.03 -9.54
N ALA A 51 4.09 -1.07 -8.62
CA ALA A 51 3.01 -0.09 -8.59
C ALA A 51 3.58 1.32 -8.36
N GLY A 52 3.22 2.25 -9.24
CA GLY A 52 3.71 3.63 -9.19
C GLY A 52 5.15 3.84 -9.70
N LYS A 53 5.78 2.82 -10.29
CA LYS A 53 7.16 2.87 -10.79
C LYS A 53 7.25 3.75 -12.05
N THR A 54 7.42 5.05 -11.85
CA THR A 54 8.02 5.98 -12.83
C THR A 54 9.52 6.09 -12.55
N GLU A 55 10.35 6.52 -13.50
CA GLU A 55 11.80 6.69 -13.26
C GLU A 55 12.02 7.47 -11.94
N GLY A 56 12.69 6.89 -10.95
CA GLY A 56 12.96 7.55 -9.67
C GLY A 56 11.83 7.61 -8.63
N ALA A 57 10.64 7.05 -8.89
CA ALA A 57 9.58 6.93 -7.87
C ALA A 57 9.73 5.65 -7.02
N MET A 58 9.36 5.72 -5.74
CA MET A 58 9.47 4.60 -4.82
C MET A 58 8.34 3.58 -5.09
N ASP A 59 8.74 2.32 -5.23
CA ASP A 59 7.83 1.18 -5.37
C ASP A 59 6.99 0.97 -4.10
N ALA A 60 5.67 0.78 -4.25
CA ALA A 60 4.75 0.50 -3.13
C ALA A 60 5.24 -0.67 -2.27
N GLY A 61 5.79 -1.73 -2.88
CA GLY A 61 6.37 -2.86 -2.14
C GLY A 61 7.49 -2.45 -1.17
N ASN A 62 8.32 -1.47 -1.54
CA ASN A 62 9.40 -0.98 -0.67
C ASN A 62 8.89 -0.14 0.51
N MET A 63 7.70 0.47 0.38
CA MET A 63 7.05 1.20 1.47
C MET A 63 6.44 0.25 2.51
N LEU A 64 5.91 -0.91 2.07
CA LEU A 64 5.26 -1.88 2.94
C LEU A 64 6.26 -2.72 3.75
N LYS A 65 7.39 -3.12 3.14
CA LYS A 65 8.40 -4.00 3.75
C LYS A 65 8.83 -3.60 5.18
N PRO A 66 9.18 -2.33 5.47
CA PRO A 66 9.62 -1.95 6.81
C PRO A 66 8.50 -2.04 7.86
N MET A 67 7.24 -1.74 7.48
CA MET A 67 6.10 -1.82 8.40
C MET A 67 5.73 -3.27 8.70
N LEU A 68 5.77 -4.15 7.69
CA LEU A 68 5.59 -5.59 7.85
C LEU A 68 6.66 -6.17 8.78
N ALA A 69 7.93 -5.81 8.56
CA ALA A 69 9.05 -6.29 9.38
C ALA A 69 8.95 -5.86 10.86
N ARG A 70 8.34 -4.71 11.14
CA ARG A 70 8.10 -4.21 12.50
C ARG A 70 6.80 -4.71 13.14
N GLY A 71 5.93 -5.41 12.38
CA GLY A 71 4.60 -5.79 12.85
C GLY A 71 3.63 -4.60 12.98
N GLU A 72 3.94 -3.46 12.37
CA GLU A 72 3.09 -2.26 12.36
C GLU A 72 1.96 -2.37 11.32
N LEU A 73 2.13 -3.26 10.34
CA LEU A 73 1.15 -3.56 9.31
C LEU A 73 0.83 -5.05 9.36
N HIS A 74 -0.45 -5.38 9.49
CA HIS A 74 -0.95 -6.73 9.26
C HIS A 74 -1.63 -6.77 7.90
N CYS A 75 -1.22 -7.72 7.08
CA CYS A 75 -1.62 -7.82 5.67
C CYS A 75 -1.97 -9.27 5.33
N ILE A 76 -3.10 -9.48 4.66
CA ILE A 76 -3.43 -10.71 3.95
C ILE A 76 -3.31 -10.42 2.46
N GLY A 77 -2.52 -11.22 1.76
CA GLY A 77 -2.37 -11.15 0.30
C GLY A 77 -2.93 -12.39 -0.38
N ALA A 78 -3.59 -12.20 -1.51
CA ALA A 78 -3.83 -13.26 -2.49
C ALA A 78 -2.96 -13.00 -3.74
N THR A 79 -2.75 -14.06 -4.53
CA THR A 79 -2.07 -14.01 -5.84
C THR A 79 -2.41 -15.30 -6.59
N THR A 80 -2.30 -15.28 -7.92
CA THR A 80 -2.12 -16.49 -8.73
C THR A 80 -0.68 -16.98 -8.68
#